data_AF-A0A1B6L6P2-F1
#
_entry.id   AF-A0A1B6L6P2-F1
#
_cell.length_a   1.000
_cell.length_b   1.000
_cell.length_c   1.000
_cell.angle_alpha   90.00
_cell.angle_beta   90.00
_cell.angle_gamma   90.00
#
_symmetry.space_group_name_H-M   'P 1'
#
loop_
_entity.id
_entity.type
_entity.pdbx_description
1 polymer ?
#
loop_
_entity_poly.entity_id
_entity_poly.type
_entity_poly.pdbx_seq_one_letter_code
_entity_poly.pdbx_strand_id
1 'polypeptide(L)'
;DGETLAQMYAMPNGEVHFYAPQQDLMVQYDGTAVKVKAQNSYRSETRGLCGTFNTQPVDDFTTPQGYVLQNPYEFAATYALQDSSCQGPAKELKARAQQRIANGQYSRNLVVYGNVVADQEANPRSRSNSNNISKDKLTSCSQRRLMSMERNGKMCFSVKPQLQCSAPCSPQGYVTKEVEFMCVAPSAASQHWQEMIERGNNPDFSQKKSNAQSYSVKVPQSCQG
;
A
#
# COMPACT_ATOMS: atom_id res chain seq x y z
N ASP A 1 42.35 11.86 -0.90
CA ASP A 1 41.25 12.34 -1.75
C ASP A 1 39.99 12.47 -0.91
N GLY A 2 39.38 13.65 -0.88
CA GLY A 2 38.17 13.91 -0.10
C GLY A 2 36.93 13.58 -0.90
N GLU A 3 36.09 12.68 -0.41
CA GLU A 3 34.80 12.38 -1.02
C GLU A 3 33.82 13.52 -0.73
N THR A 4 33.25 14.11 -1.78
CA THR A 4 32.28 15.21 -1.61
C THR A 4 30.90 14.64 -1.30
N LEU A 5 30.44 14.84 -0.07
CA LEU A 5 29.14 14.34 0.41
C LEU A 5 27.96 15.21 -0.07
N ALA A 6 28.16 16.53 -0.12
CA ALA A 6 27.18 17.49 -0.61
C ALA A 6 27.85 18.77 -1.10
N GLN A 7 27.14 19.54 -1.93
CA GLN A 7 27.59 20.81 -2.47
C GLN A 7 26.48 21.85 -2.30
N MET A 8 26.87 23.09 -1.96
CA MET A 8 25.96 24.23 -1.92
C MET A 8 26.53 25.34 -2.78
N TYR A 9 25.73 25.86 -3.71
CA TYR A 9 26.16 26.91 -4.63
C TYR A 9 25.02 27.87 -4.97
N ALA A 10 25.38 29.11 -5.28
CA ALA A 10 24.45 30.13 -5.73
C ALA A 10 24.38 30.17 -7.26
N MET A 11 23.18 30.34 -7.79
CA MET A 11 22.90 30.48 -9.21
C MET A 11 22.90 31.97 -9.61
N PRO A 12 23.15 32.32 -10.88
CA PRO A 12 23.16 33.72 -11.34
C PRO A 12 21.84 34.49 -11.11
N ASN A 13 20.73 33.78 -10.99
CA ASN A 13 19.40 34.34 -10.69
C ASN A 13 19.17 34.60 -9.18
N GLY A 14 20.14 34.31 -8.31
CA GLY A 14 20.04 34.49 -6.87
C GLY A 14 19.52 33.27 -6.11
N GLU A 15 19.17 32.17 -6.79
CA GLU A 15 18.77 30.93 -6.12
C GLU A 15 19.97 30.24 -5.46
N VAL A 16 19.75 29.59 -4.32
CA VAL A 16 20.72 28.71 -3.66
C VAL A 16 20.32 27.27 -3.90
N HIS A 17 21.25 26.46 -4.44
CA HIS A 17 21.05 25.04 -4.68
C HIS A 17 21.93 24.25 -3.73
N PHE A 18 21.33 23.31 -3.01
CA PHE A 18 22.00 22.28 -2.23
C PHE A 18 21.83 20.94 -2.95
N TYR A 19 22.94 20.30 -3.28
CA TYR A 19 22.97 19.03 -4.01
C TYR A 19 23.73 17.97 -3.23
N ALA A 20 23.04 16.89 -2.90
CA ALA A 20 23.55 15.76 -2.14
C ALA A 20 23.41 14.49 -3.00
N PRO A 21 24.39 14.19 -3.88
CA PRO A 21 24.28 13.15 -4.89
C PRO A 21 24.17 11.74 -4.28
N GLN A 22 24.87 11.47 -3.18
CA GLN A 22 24.83 10.16 -2.53
C GLN A 22 23.47 9.86 -1.87
N GLN A 23 22.73 10.91 -1.54
CA GLN A 23 21.39 10.87 -0.97
C GLN A 23 20.34 11.19 -2.02
N ASP A 24 20.69 11.26 -3.31
CA ASP A 24 19.74 11.44 -4.41
C ASP A 24 18.79 12.66 -4.23
N LEU A 25 19.30 13.72 -3.59
CA LEU A 25 18.49 14.84 -3.12
C LEU A 25 19.04 16.18 -3.61
N MET A 26 18.13 17.07 -4.01
CA MET A 26 18.40 18.46 -4.34
C MET A 26 17.39 19.37 -3.68
N VAL A 27 17.86 20.46 -3.07
CA VAL A 27 17.03 21.52 -2.52
C VAL A 27 17.36 22.82 -3.25
N GLN A 28 16.33 23.55 -3.66
CA GLN A 28 16.42 24.84 -4.32
C GLN A 28 15.68 25.86 -3.47
N TYR A 29 16.30 27.01 -3.22
CA TYR A 29 15.71 28.10 -2.46
C TYR A 29 15.92 29.41 -3.20
N ASP A 30 14.83 30.15 -3.43
CA ASP A 30 14.85 31.42 -4.18
C ASP A 30 14.81 32.68 -3.29
N GLY A 31 14.90 32.51 -1.97
CA GLY A 31 14.69 33.58 -0.98
C GLY A 31 13.29 33.60 -0.36
N THR A 32 12.31 32.92 -0.97
CA THR A 32 10.92 32.84 -0.49
C THR A 32 10.40 31.42 -0.43
N ALA A 33 10.57 30.65 -1.50
CA ALA A 33 10.07 29.29 -1.67
C ALA A 33 11.21 28.26 -1.65
N VAL A 34 10.91 27.10 -1.08
CA VAL A 34 11.80 25.93 -1.07
C VAL A 34 11.21 24.86 -1.99
N LYS A 35 12.03 24.33 -2.89
CA LYS A 35 11.70 23.18 -3.74
C LYS A 35 12.65 22.03 -3.45
N VAL A 36 12.09 20.91 -3.02
CA VAL A 36 12.83 19.66 -2.81
C VAL A 36 12.61 18.74 -3.99
N LYS A 37 13.68 18.16 -4.52
CA LYS A 37 13.66 17.12 -5.54
C LYS A 37 14.35 15.89 -4.97
N ALA A 38 13.62 14.78 -4.93
CA ALA A 38 14.14 13.47 -4.56
C ALA A 38 14.08 12.54 -5.77
N GLN A 39 15.08 11.67 -5.95
CA GLN A 39 15.03 10.64 -6.99
C GLN A 39 14.02 9.55 -6.63
N ASN A 40 13.72 8.70 -7.62
CA ASN A 40 12.78 7.59 -7.50
C ASN A 40 13.17 6.56 -6.43
N SER A 41 14.41 6.58 -5.93
CA SER A 41 14.86 5.81 -4.74
C SER A 41 14.04 6.11 -3.49
N TYR A 42 13.40 7.28 -3.41
CA TYR A 42 12.52 7.68 -2.30
C TYR A 42 11.02 7.38 -2.56
N ARG A 43 10.67 6.77 -3.69
CA ARG A 43 9.27 6.52 -4.07
C ARG A 43 8.58 5.69 -2.99
N SER A 44 7.41 6.15 -2.54
CA SER A 44 6.60 5.55 -1.47
C SER A 44 7.23 5.54 -0.06
N GLU A 45 8.47 6.00 0.09
CA GLU A 45 9.21 6.04 1.37
C GLU A 45 9.14 7.43 2.04
N THR A 46 8.63 8.44 1.34
CA THR A 46 8.53 9.79 1.90
C THR A 46 7.35 9.91 2.88
N ARG A 47 7.53 10.75 3.89
CA ARG A 47 6.48 11.21 4.81
C ARG A 47 6.72 12.68 5.07
N GLY A 48 5.65 13.45 5.19
CA GLY A 48 5.76 14.88 5.45
C GLY A 48 4.70 15.68 4.73
N LEU A 49 4.84 17.01 4.80
CA LEU A 49 3.96 17.95 4.12
C LEU A 49 3.99 17.84 2.59
N CYS A 50 5.04 17.23 2.02
CA CYS A 50 5.18 16.98 0.59
C CYS A 50 4.53 15.66 0.13
N GLY A 51 3.81 14.96 1.00
CA GLY A 51 3.07 13.75 0.66
C GLY A 51 3.87 12.47 0.83
N THR A 52 3.43 11.42 0.13
CA THR A 52 3.97 10.05 0.25
C THR A 52 4.84 9.63 -0.94
N PHE A 53 4.84 10.43 -2.02
CA PHE A 53 5.64 10.21 -3.23
C PHE A 53 5.42 8.82 -3.88
N ASN A 54 4.18 8.33 -3.85
CA ASN A 54 3.77 7.07 -4.48
C ASN A 54 2.90 7.28 -5.74
N THR A 55 2.78 8.52 -6.22
CA THR A 55 1.89 8.97 -7.31
C THR A 55 0.39 8.83 -7.05
N GLN A 56 -0.03 8.72 -5.78
CA GLN A 56 -1.43 8.65 -5.38
C GLN A 56 -1.85 9.87 -4.55
N PRO A 57 -2.42 10.92 -5.18
CA PRO A 57 -2.76 12.16 -4.48
C PRO A 57 -3.78 12.00 -3.34
N VAL A 58 -4.59 10.94 -3.41
CA VAL A 58 -5.61 10.63 -2.39
C VAL A 58 -5.01 10.38 -1.01
N ASP A 59 -3.72 10.05 -0.95
CA ASP A 59 -3.06 9.58 0.24
C ASP A 59 -1.92 10.50 0.72
N ASP A 60 -1.69 11.62 0.01
CA ASP A 60 -0.64 12.59 0.34
C ASP A 60 -0.87 13.25 1.70
N PHE A 61 -2.11 13.35 2.16
CA PHE A 61 -2.44 13.87 3.49
C PHE A 61 -2.35 12.79 4.59
N THR A 62 -1.34 11.93 4.51
CA THR A 62 -1.03 10.90 5.52
C THR A 62 -0.28 11.52 6.69
N THR A 63 -0.87 11.49 7.90
CA THR A 63 -0.26 12.02 9.13
C THR A 63 0.95 11.19 9.60
N PRO A 64 1.76 11.68 10.57
CA PRO A 64 2.83 10.88 11.18
C PRO A 64 2.35 9.55 11.78
N GLN A 65 1.10 9.48 12.25
CA GLN A 65 0.50 8.26 12.80
C GLN A 65 -0.07 7.33 11.72
N GLY A 66 -0.05 7.75 10.45
CA GLY A 66 -0.50 7.00 9.29
C GLY A 66 -1.98 7.17 8.96
N TYR A 67 -2.65 8.25 9.37
CA TYR A 67 -4.06 8.50 9.01
C TYR A 67 -4.16 9.38 7.78
N VAL A 68 -5.05 9.08 6.84
CA VAL A 68 -5.32 9.95 5.69
C VAL A 68 -6.40 10.95 6.07
N LEU A 69 -6.03 12.23 6.15
CA LEU A 69 -6.93 13.31 6.47
C LEU A 69 -7.45 13.96 5.18
N GLN A 70 -8.66 14.49 5.23
CA GLN A 70 -9.25 15.21 4.09
C GLN A 70 -9.06 16.72 4.19
N ASN A 71 -8.88 17.25 5.40
CA ASN A 71 -8.69 18.68 5.62
C ASN A 71 -7.17 19.01 5.60
N PRO A 72 -6.69 19.84 4.65
CA PRO A 72 -5.27 20.15 4.51
C PRO A 72 -4.70 20.92 5.71
N TYR A 73 -5.50 21.76 6.36
CA TYR A 73 -5.06 22.54 7.53
C TYR A 73 -4.90 21.66 8.77
N GLU A 74 -5.85 20.75 9.00
CA GLU A 74 -5.74 19.73 10.05
C GLU A 74 -4.55 18.80 9.79
N PHE A 75 -4.36 18.36 8.53
CA PHE A 75 -3.20 17.57 8.10
C PHE A 75 -1.88 18.28 8.39
N ALA A 76 -1.70 19.51 7.91
CA ALA A 76 -0.48 20.27 8.11
C ALA A 76 -0.17 20.48 9.60
N ALA A 77 -1.19 20.73 10.41
CA ALA A 77 -1.05 20.86 11.85
C ALA A 77 -0.56 19.57 12.55
N THR A 78 -0.78 18.39 11.97
CA THR A 78 -0.24 17.13 12.54
C THR A 78 1.29 17.06 12.50
N TYR A 79 1.92 17.76 11.56
CA TYR A 79 3.38 17.89 11.42
C TYR A 79 3.98 19.07 12.19
N ALA A 80 3.15 19.90 12.83
CA ALA A 80 3.64 21.05 13.58
C ALA A 80 4.45 20.62 14.82
N LEU A 81 5.63 21.22 14.98
CA LEU A 81 6.43 21.17 16.21
C LEU A 81 5.75 22.08 17.25
N GLN A 82 5.37 21.52 18.40
CA GLN A 82 4.60 22.20 19.44
C GLN A 82 5.47 22.61 20.62
N ASP A 83 6.56 23.33 20.34
CA ASP A 83 7.34 23.97 21.39
C ASP A 83 6.64 25.25 21.91
N SER A 84 7.31 25.94 22.83
CA SER A 84 6.84 27.20 23.40
C SER A 84 6.71 28.33 22.36
N SER A 85 7.39 28.23 21.22
CA SER A 85 7.36 29.22 20.13
C SER A 85 6.22 28.99 19.13
N CYS A 86 5.53 27.84 19.20
CA CYS A 86 4.43 27.52 18.32
C CYS A 86 3.23 28.47 18.55
N GLN A 87 3.03 29.38 17.60
CA GLN A 87 1.97 30.39 17.56
C GLN A 87 0.91 30.04 16.49
N GLY A 88 -0.29 30.61 16.63
CA GLY A 88 -1.36 30.48 15.64
C GLY A 88 -2.20 29.20 15.77
N PRO A 89 -2.97 28.85 14.72
CA PRO A 89 -4.04 27.85 14.81
C PRO A 89 -3.54 26.41 14.84
N ALA A 90 -2.23 26.18 14.68
CA ALA A 90 -1.66 24.83 14.57
C ALA A 90 -1.98 23.96 15.79
N LYS A 91 -1.96 24.53 17.01
CA LYS A 91 -2.29 23.80 18.24
C LYS A 91 -3.73 23.30 18.24
N GLU A 92 -4.67 24.19 17.91
CA GLU A 92 -6.10 23.86 17.87
C GLU A 92 -6.42 22.88 16.74
N LEU A 93 -5.89 23.10 15.55
CA LEU A 93 -6.09 22.23 14.38
C LEU A 93 -5.55 20.82 14.62
N LYS A 94 -4.40 20.69 15.29
CA LYS A 94 -3.85 19.39 15.66
C LYS A 94 -4.74 18.66 16.67
N ALA A 95 -5.25 19.37 17.68
CA ALA A 95 -6.17 18.80 18.66
C ALA A 95 -7.47 18.32 17.98
N ARG A 96 -8.02 19.13 17.07
CA ARG A 96 -9.20 18.78 16.26
C ARG A 96 -8.95 17.54 15.39
N ALA A 97 -7.81 17.47 14.73
CA ALA A 97 -7.40 16.30 13.94
C ALA A 97 -7.36 15.03 14.82
N GLN A 98 -6.73 15.10 15.99
CA GLN A 98 -6.63 13.98 16.94
C GLN A 98 -8.00 13.50 17.42
N GLN A 99 -8.91 14.43 17.74
CA GLN A 99 -10.27 14.09 18.14
C GLN A 99 -11.03 13.36 17.03
N ARG A 100 -10.95 13.85 15.78
CA ARG A 100 -11.60 13.22 14.63
C ARG A 100 -11.01 11.84 14.31
N ILE A 101 -9.70 11.67 14.46
CA ILE A 101 -9.03 10.36 14.38
C ILE A 101 -9.57 9.42 15.46
N ALA A 102 -9.64 9.87 16.71
CA ALA A 102 -10.16 9.06 17.83
C ALA A 102 -11.62 8.65 17.64
N ASN A 103 -12.42 9.49 16.98
CA ASN A 103 -13.82 9.21 16.65
C ASN A 103 -13.99 8.29 15.43
N GLY A 104 -12.89 7.76 14.85
CA GLY A 104 -12.95 6.84 13.71
C GLY A 104 -13.33 7.51 12.38
N GLN A 105 -13.23 8.84 12.28
CA GLN A 105 -13.62 9.57 11.07
C GLN A 105 -12.63 9.40 9.91
N TYR A 106 -11.39 9.01 10.20
CA TYR A 106 -10.32 8.89 9.21
C TYR A 106 -9.82 7.46 9.10
N SER A 107 -9.50 7.05 7.87
CA SER A 107 -8.90 5.75 7.60
C SER A 107 -7.40 5.81 7.82
N ARG A 108 -6.85 4.78 8.46
CA ARG A 108 -5.39 4.62 8.58
C ARG A 108 -4.86 4.06 7.27
N ASN A 109 -3.99 4.81 6.61
CA ASN A 109 -3.16 4.33 5.52
C ASN A 109 -2.16 3.32 6.08
N LEU A 110 -2.59 2.07 6.15
CA LEU A 110 -1.67 0.97 6.35
C LEU A 110 -1.02 0.77 4.97
N VAL A 111 0.24 1.16 4.77
CA VAL A 111 0.94 0.86 3.51
C VAL A 111 1.00 -0.65 3.37
N VAL A 112 0.13 -1.21 2.53
CA VAL A 112 0.06 -2.63 2.23
C VAL A 112 0.89 -2.87 0.98
N TYR A 113 2.19 -3.13 1.18
CA TYR A 113 3.01 -3.73 0.14
C TYR A 113 2.54 -5.16 -0.06
N GLY A 114 1.61 -5.35 -1.00
CA GLY A 114 1.31 -6.67 -1.54
C GLY A 114 2.36 -6.98 -2.60
N ASN A 115 3.31 -7.85 -2.29
CA ASN A 115 4.11 -8.45 -3.34
C ASN A 115 3.15 -9.18 -4.28
N VAL A 116 3.09 -8.77 -5.55
CA VAL A 116 2.23 -9.38 -6.55
C VAL A 116 3.02 -10.52 -7.18
N VAL A 117 2.61 -11.75 -6.91
CA VAL A 117 3.08 -12.91 -7.68
C VAL A 117 1.98 -13.24 -8.68
N ALA A 118 2.31 -13.22 -9.98
CA ALA A 118 1.41 -13.72 -11.00
C ALA A 118 1.23 -15.23 -10.79
N ASP A 119 0.01 -15.75 -10.95
CA ASP A 119 -0.31 -17.17 -10.71
C ASP A 119 0.57 -18.13 -11.54
N GLN A 120 1.10 -17.65 -12.67
CA GLN A 120 2.00 -18.39 -13.56
C GLN A 120 3.40 -18.62 -12.95
N GLU A 121 3.83 -17.78 -12.02
CA GLU A 121 5.12 -17.84 -11.32
C GLU A 121 5.00 -18.40 -9.89
N ALA A 122 3.79 -18.43 -9.33
CA ALA A 122 3.51 -18.94 -7.98
C ALA A 122 3.52 -20.47 -7.87
N ASN A 123 3.87 -21.21 -8.95
CA ASN A 123 3.91 -22.68 -8.96
C ASN A 123 5.35 -23.20 -8.74
N PRO A 124 5.77 -23.58 -7.52
CA PRO A 124 7.15 -23.97 -7.24
C PRO A 124 7.46 -25.43 -7.63
N ARG A 125 6.62 -26.09 -8.44
CA ARG A 125 6.77 -27.51 -8.79
C ARG A 125 6.82 -27.76 -10.29
N SER A 126 7.95 -27.41 -10.91
CA SER A 126 8.62 -28.26 -11.91
C SER A 126 9.94 -27.64 -12.38
N ARG A 127 10.97 -27.73 -11.53
CA ARG A 127 12.33 -27.98 -12.06
C ARG A 127 12.51 -29.48 -12.12
N SER A 128 11.95 -30.09 -13.15
CA SER A 128 12.38 -31.41 -13.58
C SER A 128 12.98 -31.26 -14.97
N ASN A 129 14.30 -31.30 -15.00
CA ASN A 129 15.05 -31.60 -16.21
C ASN A 129 14.55 -32.95 -16.72
N SER A 130 13.86 -32.97 -17.86
CA SER A 130 13.78 -34.17 -18.68
C SER A 130 13.38 -33.80 -20.10
N ASN A 131 14.27 -34.15 -21.02
CA ASN A 131 14.05 -34.17 -22.45
C ASN A 131 12.93 -35.17 -22.80
N ASN A 132 12.11 -34.77 -23.78
CA ASN A 132 11.11 -35.56 -24.51
C ASN A 132 9.87 -36.03 -23.75
N ILE A 133 8.70 -35.67 -24.29
CA ILE A 133 7.54 -36.55 -24.65
C ILE A 133 6.24 -35.74 -24.56
N SER A 134 5.51 -35.75 -25.67
CA SER A 134 4.19 -35.17 -25.90
C SER A 134 3.14 -35.60 -24.86
N LYS A 135 2.30 -34.66 -24.41
CA LYS A 135 0.84 -34.80 -24.13
C LYS A 135 0.37 -33.76 -23.11
N ASP A 136 -0.74 -33.12 -23.46
CA ASP A 136 -1.73 -32.52 -22.56
C ASP A 136 -1.21 -31.66 -21.42
N LYS A 137 -1.30 -30.34 -21.60
CA LYS A 137 -1.43 -29.38 -20.49
C LYS A 137 -2.67 -29.79 -19.68
N LEU A 138 -2.49 -30.68 -18.71
CA LEU A 138 -3.44 -30.85 -17.61
C LEU A 138 -3.38 -29.56 -16.80
N THR A 139 -4.16 -28.57 -17.22
CA THR A 139 -4.35 -27.31 -16.50
C THR A 139 -4.83 -27.69 -15.10
N SER A 140 -4.07 -27.34 -14.05
CA SER A 140 -4.44 -27.66 -12.66
C SER A 140 -5.86 -27.15 -12.37
N CYS A 141 -6.82 -28.06 -12.14
CA CYS A 141 -8.22 -27.71 -11.87
C CYS A 141 -8.40 -26.86 -10.61
N SER A 142 -7.43 -26.92 -9.70
CA SER A 142 -7.38 -26.19 -8.45
C SER A 142 -6.30 -25.10 -8.48
N GLN A 143 -6.68 -23.92 -8.00
CA GLN A 143 -5.79 -22.78 -7.77
C GLN A 143 -5.98 -22.23 -6.36
N ARG A 144 -4.97 -21.56 -5.82
CA ARG A 144 -5.03 -20.87 -4.53
C ARG A 144 -5.15 -19.38 -4.81
N ARG A 145 -6.28 -18.76 -4.44
CA ARG A 145 -6.54 -17.34 -4.69
C ARG A 145 -7.03 -16.60 -3.47
N LEU A 146 -6.65 -15.33 -3.36
CA LEU A 146 -7.23 -14.46 -2.36
C LEU A 146 -8.72 -14.31 -2.62
N MET A 147 -9.47 -14.16 -1.52
CA MET A 147 -10.90 -13.96 -1.56
C MET A 147 -11.20 -12.51 -1.19
N SER A 148 -12.05 -11.84 -1.96
CA SER A 148 -12.56 -10.50 -1.66
C SER A 148 -14.06 -10.55 -1.36
N MET A 149 -14.52 -9.73 -0.42
CA MET A 149 -15.94 -9.55 -0.12
C MET A 149 -16.21 -8.16 0.45
N GLU A 150 -17.46 -7.71 0.39
CA GLU A 150 -17.91 -6.49 1.06
C GLU A 150 -18.61 -6.84 2.38
N ARG A 151 -18.26 -6.14 3.47
CA ARG A 151 -18.90 -6.33 4.77
C ARG A 151 -18.90 -5.04 5.58
N ASN A 152 -20.07 -4.66 6.11
CA ASN A 152 -20.27 -3.42 6.89
C ASN A 152 -19.76 -2.16 6.15
N GLY A 153 -19.99 -2.09 4.83
CA GLY A 153 -19.51 -0.99 3.98
C GLY A 153 -17.98 -0.91 3.83
N LYS A 154 -17.25 -1.97 4.19
CA LYS A 154 -15.79 -2.12 4.01
C LYS A 154 -15.49 -3.21 2.99
N MET A 155 -14.38 -3.06 2.29
CA MET A 155 -13.83 -4.07 1.40
C MET A 155 -12.87 -4.97 2.19
N CYS A 156 -13.13 -6.28 2.17
CA CYS A 156 -12.40 -7.26 2.95
C CYS A 156 -11.65 -8.23 2.04
N PHE A 157 -10.37 -8.45 2.32
CA PHE A 157 -9.48 -9.33 1.56
C PHE A 157 -8.89 -10.40 2.45
N SER A 158 -8.95 -11.66 2.05
CA SER A 158 -8.39 -12.76 2.84
C SER A 158 -6.89 -12.57 3.02
N VAL A 159 -6.36 -12.76 4.22
CA VAL A 159 -4.93 -12.64 4.50
C VAL A 159 -4.12 -13.75 3.82
N LYS A 160 -4.77 -14.89 3.53
CA LYS A 160 -4.17 -16.06 2.87
C LYS A 160 -5.05 -16.57 1.72
N PRO A 161 -4.44 -17.05 0.62
CA PRO A 161 -5.17 -17.64 -0.50
C PRO A 161 -6.01 -18.88 -0.13
N GLN A 162 -7.24 -18.93 -0.63
CA GLN A 162 -8.20 -20.02 -0.50
C GLN A 162 -8.29 -20.86 -1.79
N LEU A 163 -8.82 -22.08 -1.71
CA LEU A 163 -9.00 -22.92 -2.90
C LEU A 163 -10.06 -22.32 -3.82
N GLN A 164 -9.75 -22.19 -5.11
CA GLN A 164 -10.70 -21.79 -6.17
C GLN A 164 -10.54 -22.73 -7.36
N CYS A 165 -11.65 -23.07 -8.01
CA CYS A 165 -11.63 -23.92 -9.20
C CYS A 165 -11.45 -23.08 -10.46
N SER A 166 -10.60 -23.54 -11.37
CA SER A 166 -10.37 -22.88 -12.66
C SER A 166 -11.29 -23.46 -13.73
N ALA A 167 -11.89 -22.62 -14.57
CA ALA A 167 -12.66 -23.09 -15.71
C ALA A 167 -11.76 -23.94 -16.64
N PRO A 168 -12.24 -25.08 -17.16
CA PRO A 168 -13.64 -25.56 -17.15
C PRO A 168 -14.06 -26.35 -15.88
N CYS A 169 -13.19 -26.52 -14.88
CA CYS A 169 -13.47 -27.35 -13.71
C CYS A 169 -14.46 -26.71 -12.72
N SER A 170 -15.22 -27.54 -12.01
CA SER A 170 -16.25 -27.12 -11.06
C SER A 170 -15.99 -27.63 -9.62
N PRO A 171 -16.47 -26.91 -8.59
CA PRO A 171 -16.37 -27.34 -7.19
C PRO A 171 -17.17 -28.63 -6.91
N GLN A 172 -16.54 -29.59 -6.25
CA GLN A 172 -17.20 -30.83 -5.77
C GLN A 172 -17.64 -30.67 -4.32
N GLY A 173 -18.52 -29.69 -4.09
CA GLY A 173 -19.00 -29.32 -2.76
C GLY A 173 -18.19 -28.20 -2.09
N TYR A 174 -18.72 -27.72 -0.97
CA TYR A 174 -18.18 -26.59 -0.21
C TYR A 174 -18.02 -26.94 1.26
N VAL A 175 -16.97 -26.42 1.87
CA VAL A 175 -16.74 -26.46 3.32
C VAL A 175 -16.72 -25.04 3.87
N THR A 176 -17.34 -24.85 5.03
CA THR A 176 -17.26 -23.58 5.76
C THR A 176 -15.93 -23.53 6.50
N LYS A 177 -15.17 -22.46 6.31
CA LYS A 177 -13.92 -22.20 7.03
C LYS A 177 -13.95 -20.82 7.67
N GLU A 178 -13.38 -20.73 8.87
CA GLU A 178 -12.99 -19.46 9.47
C GLU A 178 -11.71 -18.97 8.78
N VAL A 179 -11.82 -17.86 8.07
CA VAL A 179 -10.72 -17.25 7.33
C VAL A 179 -10.49 -15.84 7.85
N GLU A 180 -9.23 -15.48 8.03
CA GLU A 180 -8.81 -14.14 8.44
C GLU A 180 -8.88 -13.17 7.25
N PHE A 181 -9.55 -12.04 7.42
CA PHE A 181 -9.65 -10.96 6.43
C PHE A 181 -9.12 -9.65 6.97
N MET A 182 -8.42 -8.91 6.11
CA MET A 182 -8.16 -7.50 6.32
C MET A 182 -9.30 -6.70 5.69
N CYS A 183 -10.02 -5.92 6.50
CA CYS A 183 -11.11 -5.06 6.04
C CYS A 183 -10.70 -3.58 6.07
N VAL A 184 -10.81 -2.91 4.92
CA VAL A 184 -10.46 -1.50 4.73
C VAL A 184 -11.66 -0.72 4.20
N ALA A 185 -11.67 0.59 4.45
CA ALA A 185 -12.71 1.45 3.87
C ALA A 185 -12.61 1.46 2.33
N PRO A 186 -13.73 1.66 1.61
CA PRO A 186 -13.72 1.81 0.16
C PRO A 186 -12.81 2.97 -0.26
N SER A 187 -11.85 2.67 -1.13
CA SER A 187 -10.84 3.59 -1.63
C SER A 187 -10.36 3.13 -3.01
N ALA A 188 -9.66 3.99 -3.75
CA ALA A 188 -9.05 3.60 -5.02
C ALA A 188 -8.08 2.41 -4.84
N ALA A 189 -7.34 2.36 -3.72
CA ALA A 189 -6.44 1.25 -3.42
C ALA A 189 -7.19 -0.07 -3.18
N SER A 190 -8.28 -0.05 -2.41
CA SER A 190 -9.07 -1.26 -2.16
C SER A 190 -9.80 -1.73 -3.42
N GLN A 191 -10.28 -0.82 -4.26
CA GLN A 191 -10.84 -1.15 -5.58
C GLN A 191 -9.78 -1.78 -6.48
N HIS A 192 -8.58 -1.21 -6.51
CA HIS A 192 -7.47 -1.75 -7.29
C HIS A 192 -7.06 -3.16 -6.82
N TRP A 193 -7.02 -3.42 -5.51
CA TRP A 193 -6.77 -4.77 -4.98
C TRP A 193 -7.86 -5.76 -5.38
N GLN A 194 -9.13 -5.36 -5.31
CA GLN A 194 -10.24 -6.20 -5.78
C GLN A 194 -10.07 -6.53 -7.27
N GLU A 195 -9.83 -5.53 -8.10
CA GLU A 195 -9.63 -5.72 -9.55
C GLU A 195 -8.43 -6.64 -9.83
N MET A 196 -7.32 -6.48 -9.11
CA MET A 196 -6.16 -7.37 -9.24
C MET A 196 -6.52 -8.82 -8.90
N ILE A 197 -7.27 -9.06 -7.83
CA ILE A 197 -7.70 -10.40 -7.40
C ILE A 197 -8.67 -11.01 -8.42
N GLU A 198 -9.62 -10.23 -8.93
CA GLU A 198 -10.56 -10.65 -9.98
C GLU A 198 -9.85 -11.02 -11.28
N ARG A 199 -8.80 -10.27 -11.64
CA ARG A 199 -7.89 -10.57 -12.75
C ARG A 199 -6.94 -11.73 -12.47
N GLY A 200 -6.93 -12.24 -11.25
CA GLY A 200 -6.18 -13.43 -10.89
C GLY A 200 -4.78 -13.21 -10.34
N ASN A 201 -4.51 -12.04 -9.81
CA ASN A 201 -3.27 -11.76 -9.10
C ASN A 201 -3.46 -12.06 -7.60
N ASN A 202 -2.37 -12.44 -6.93
CA ASN A 202 -2.37 -12.73 -5.50
C ASN A 202 -1.44 -11.76 -4.73
N PRO A 203 -1.88 -10.52 -4.44
CA PRO A 203 -1.13 -9.59 -3.60
C PRO A 203 -0.90 -10.12 -2.17
N ASP A 204 0.34 -10.07 -1.67
CA ASP A 204 0.66 -10.58 -0.34
C ASP A 204 0.11 -9.71 0.82
N PHE A 205 -0.88 -10.22 1.54
CA PHE A 205 -1.45 -9.59 2.74
C PHE A 205 -0.97 -10.22 4.06
N SER A 206 -0.07 -11.20 4.03
CA SER A 206 0.32 -12.02 5.17
C SER A 206 0.89 -11.23 6.36
N GLN A 207 1.50 -10.08 6.11
CA GLN A 207 2.09 -9.19 7.11
C GLN A 207 1.06 -8.34 7.88
N LYS A 208 -0.24 -8.54 7.64
CA LYS A 208 -1.29 -7.60 8.06
C LYS A 208 -2.25 -8.17 9.11
N LYS A 209 -1.79 -9.19 9.85
CA LYS A 209 -2.56 -9.91 10.87
C LYS A 209 -3.03 -9.06 12.05
N SER A 210 -2.33 -7.97 12.37
CA SER A 210 -2.62 -7.16 13.57
C SER A 210 -4.00 -6.51 13.57
N ASN A 211 -4.67 -6.38 12.42
CA ASN A 211 -6.04 -5.87 12.29
C ASN A 211 -6.96 -6.86 11.52
N ALA A 212 -6.61 -8.14 11.46
CA ALA A 212 -7.40 -9.13 10.74
C ALA A 212 -8.64 -9.54 11.54
N GLN A 213 -9.77 -9.66 10.88
CA GLN A 213 -11.03 -10.14 11.44
C GLN A 213 -11.35 -11.51 10.83
N SER A 214 -11.73 -12.48 11.66
CA SER A 214 -12.12 -13.81 11.19
C SER A 214 -13.57 -13.82 10.75
N TYR A 215 -13.83 -14.43 9.59
CA TYR A 215 -15.17 -14.66 9.08
C TYR A 215 -15.33 -16.09 8.56
N SER A 216 -16.48 -16.68 8.87
CA SER A 216 -16.97 -17.92 8.27
C SER A 216 -17.33 -17.72 6.79
N VAL A 217 -16.63 -18.42 5.91
CA VAL A 217 -16.81 -18.34 4.45
C VAL A 217 -16.84 -19.73 3.82
N LYS A 218 -17.58 -19.88 2.71
CA LYS A 218 -17.66 -21.15 1.98
C LYS A 218 -16.55 -21.23 0.94
N VAL A 219 -15.71 -22.26 1.04
CA VAL A 219 -14.66 -22.54 0.05
C VAL A 219 -14.89 -23.93 -0.57
N PRO A 220 -14.55 -24.14 -1.85
CA PRO A 220 -14.56 -25.47 -2.46
C PRO A 220 -13.84 -26.51 -1.60
N GLN A 221 -14.41 -27.71 -1.49
CA GLN A 221 -13.73 -28.83 -0.86
C GLN A 221 -12.68 -29.43 -1.80
N SER A 222 -13.03 -29.56 -3.08
CA SER A 222 -12.14 -29.98 -4.16
C SER A 222 -12.66 -29.48 -5.52
N CYS A 223 -11.83 -29.59 -6.56
CA CYS A 223 -12.16 -29.16 -7.93
C CYS A 223 -12.00 -30.34 -8.89
N GLN A 224 -12.99 -30.59 -9.74
CA GLN A 224 -12.94 -31.63 -10.77
C GLN A 224 -13.53 -31.10 -12.08
N GLY A 225 -12.96 -31.56 -13.21
CA GLY A 225 -13.37 -31.19 -14.57
C GLY A 225 -14.41 -32.12 -15.15
#